data_AF-A0A4R6QYH6-F1
#
_entry.id   AF-A0A4R6QYH6-F1
#
_cell.length_a   1.000
_cell.length_b   1.000
_cell.length_c   1.000
_cell.angle_alpha   90.00
_cell.angle_beta   90.00
_cell.angle_gamma   90.00
#
_symmetry.space_group_name_H-M   'P 1'
#
loop_
_entity.id
_entity.type
_entity.pdbx_description
1 polymer ?
#
loop_
_entity_poly.entity_id
_entity_poly.type
_entity_poly.pdbx_seq_one_letter_code
_entity_poly.pdbx_strand_id
1 'polypeptide(L)'
;MIDPKRCTATNRAGEQCGRPPMRGGKVCASHGGKSPRVLAASRRRLAEQEATREVARLSGARDPLTLTDVYREMLNTAGLAVAWRDVLEQRVSALDEYAGMNGIGSEQVRADVALFERAMDRTAKVLELIARLDLDTRMTQISAQQGEQVARALRAGMDAAGLSTGQREAAEAAMVAELRRIGGAR
;
A
#
# COMPACT_ATOMS: atom_id res chain seq x y z
N MET A 1 27.62 -19.69 -7.28
CA MET A 1 26.60 -19.09 -6.38
C MET A 1 27.14 -19.13 -4.95
N ILE A 2 27.10 -18.03 -4.20
CA ILE A 2 27.60 -17.95 -2.80
C ILE A 2 26.52 -18.51 -1.88
N ASP A 3 26.84 -19.51 -1.07
CA ASP A 3 25.93 -20.04 -0.04
C ASP A 3 25.80 -19.02 1.12
N PRO A 4 24.60 -18.47 1.40
CA PRO A 4 24.41 -17.49 2.46
C PRO A 4 24.59 -18.06 3.87
N LYS A 5 24.58 -19.39 4.06
CA LYS A 5 24.86 -20.04 5.35
C LYS A 5 26.35 -20.11 5.65
N ARG A 6 27.21 -19.80 4.68
CA ARG A 6 28.67 -19.87 4.76
C ARG A 6 29.29 -18.48 4.68
N CYS A 7 30.50 -18.38 5.22
CA CYS A 7 31.30 -17.18 5.12
C CYS A 7 31.49 -16.80 3.65
N THR A 8 31.29 -15.53 3.31
CA THR A 8 31.39 -15.04 1.92
C THR A 8 32.83 -14.82 1.44
N ALA A 9 33.83 -15.07 2.29
CA ALA A 9 35.24 -14.96 1.93
C ALA A 9 35.74 -16.25 1.29
N THR A 10 36.87 -16.18 0.59
CA THR A 10 37.48 -17.31 -0.11
C THR A 10 38.53 -18.02 0.76
N ASN A 11 38.63 -19.34 0.68
CA ASN A 11 39.67 -20.15 1.31
C ASN A 11 40.95 -20.18 0.46
N ARG A 12 41.99 -20.89 0.93
CA ARG A 12 43.27 -21.03 0.20
C ARG A 12 43.17 -21.82 -1.11
N ALA A 13 42.15 -22.65 -1.27
CA ALA A 13 41.89 -23.40 -2.50
C ALA A 13 41.10 -22.60 -3.54
N GLY A 14 40.80 -21.32 -3.27
CA GLY A 14 40.01 -20.48 -4.18
C GLY A 14 38.50 -20.67 -4.07
N GLU A 15 38.03 -21.50 -3.15
CA GLU A 15 36.61 -21.79 -2.94
C GLU A 15 36.00 -20.96 -1.82
N GLN A 16 34.67 -20.88 -1.75
CA GLN A 16 34.00 -20.21 -0.64
C GLN A 16 34.37 -20.87 0.71
N CYS A 17 34.69 -20.04 1.71
CA CYS A 17 35.01 -20.49 3.04
C CYS A 17 33.88 -21.31 3.65
N GLY A 18 34.18 -22.54 4.08
CA GLY A 18 33.17 -23.44 4.61
C GLY A 18 32.68 -23.17 6.03
N ARG A 19 33.22 -22.16 6.71
CA ARG A 19 32.84 -21.80 8.08
C ARG A 19 31.57 -20.95 8.10
N PRO A 20 30.73 -21.03 9.13
CA PRO A 20 29.58 -20.15 9.27
C PRO A 20 30.04 -18.69 9.51
N PRO A 21 29.28 -17.70 9.02
CA PRO A 21 29.51 -16.31 9.36
C PRO A 21 29.23 -16.04 10.85
N MET A 22 29.82 -14.97 11.40
CA MET A 22 29.45 -14.47 12.73
C MET A 22 27.97 -14.05 12.74
N ARG A 23 27.28 -14.14 13.89
CA ARG A 23 25.88 -13.72 14.03
C ARG A 23 25.71 -12.27 13.55
N GLY A 24 24.77 -12.03 12.63
CA GLY A 24 24.54 -10.73 12.00
C GLY A 24 25.59 -10.29 10.96
N GLY A 25 26.64 -11.10 10.76
CA GLY A 25 27.77 -10.84 9.86
C GLY A 25 27.67 -11.61 8.52
N LYS A 26 28.65 -11.37 7.65
CA LYS A 26 28.81 -12.07 6.36
C LYS A 26 30.05 -12.98 6.31
N VAL A 27 30.96 -12.83 7.27
CA VAL A 27 32.24 -13.54 7.31
C VAL A 27 32.46 -14.18 8.67
N CYS A 28 33.22 -15.28 8.70
CA CYS A 28 33.55 -16.00 9.92
C CYS A 28 34.59 -15.24 10.75
N ALA A 29 34.81 -15.67 11.99
CA ALA A 29 35.81 -15.09 12.88
C ALA A 29 37.21 -14.99 12.25
N SER A 30 37.61 -15.98 11.46
CA SER A 30 38.95 -16.06 10.85
C SER A 30 39.10 -15.26 9.56
N HIS A 31 38.00 -14.84 8.93
CA HIS A 31 38.01 -13.94 7.78
C HIS A 31 37.55 -12.53 8.17
N GLY A 32 37.99 -12.06 9.35
CA GLY A 32 37.78 -10.69 9.81
C GLY A 32 36.44 -10.42 10.51
N GLY A 33 35.65 -11.46 10.78
CA GLY A 33 34.36 -11.34 11.48
C GLY A 33 34.45 -10.74 12.89
N LYS A 34 35.62 -10.84 13.52
CA LYS A 34 35.92 -10.24 14.84
C LYS A 34 36.40 -8.79 14.77
N SER A 35 36.62 -8.23 13.58
CA SER A 35 37.08 -6.84 13.49
C SER A 35 36.02 -5.89 14.06
N PRO A 36 36.41 -4.79 14.74
CA PRO A 36 35.47 -3.85 15.34
C PRO A 36 34.43 -3.32 14.34
N ARG A 37 34.86 -3.03 13.11
CA ARG A 37 33.99 -2.56 12.02
C ARG A 37 32.96 -3.61 11.61
N VAL A 38 33.35 -4.88 11.48
CA VAL A 38 32.42 -5.95 11.11
C VAL A 38 31.46 -6.26 12.25
N LEU A 39 31.92 -6.23 13.51
CA LEU A 39 31.04 -6.38 14.68
C LEU A 39 30.03 -5.25 14.79
N ALA A 40 30.44 -3.99 14.60
CA ALA A 40 29.54 -2.85 14.59
C ALA A 40 28.47 -2.97 13.49
N ALA A 41 28.87 -3.31 12.27
CA ALA A 41 27.94 -3.55 11.17
C ALA A 41 27.00 -4.74 11.46
N SER A 42 27.50 -5.80 12.11
CA SER A 42 26.69 -6.96 12.47
C SER A 42 25.65 -6.64 13.54
N ARG A 43 26.04 -5.87 14.57
CA ARG A 43 25.11 -5.34 15.59
C ARG A 43 24.04 -4.47 14.97
N ARG A 44 24.41 -3.56 14.06
CA ARG A 44 23.46 -2.72 13.32
C ARG A 44 22.43 -3.55 12.57
N ARG A 45 22.86 -4.56 11.81
CA ARG A 45 21.93 -5.44 11.07
C ARG A 45 20.98 -6.21 11.99
N LEU A 46 21.47 -6.67 13.14
CA LEU A 46 20.61 -7.35 14.12
C LEU A 46 19.57 -6.40 14.71
N ALA A 47 19.97 -5.17 15.06
CA ALA A 47 19.05 -4.15 15.54
C ALA A 47 18.02 -3.75 14.47
N GLU A 48 18.43 -3.62 13.21
CA GLU A 48 17.51 -3.38 12.07
C GLU A 48 16.51 -4.53 11.92
N GLN A 49 16.95 -5.79 11.99
CA GLN A 49 16.07 -6.96 11.93
C GLN A 49 15.08 -7.01 13.10
N GLU A 50 15.52 -6.68 14.31
CA GLU A 50 14.68 -6.62 15.50
C GLU A 50 13.63 -5.50 15.37
N ALA A 51 14.05 -4.31 14.93
CA ALA A 51 13.15 -3.20 14.65
C ALA A 51 12.12 -3.55 13.57
N THR A 52 12.52 -4.19 12.47
CA THR A 52 11.59 -4.64 11.42
C THR A 52 10.56 -5.63 11.96
N ARG A 53 10.98 -6.59 12.80
CA ARG A 53 10.06 -7.55 13.42
C ARG A 53 9.08 -6.86 14.37
N GLU A 54 9.57 -5.91 15.15
CA GLU A 54 8.74 -5.19 16.10
C GLU A 54 7.74 -4.26 15.40
N VAL A 55 8.16 -3.57 14.33
CA VAL A 55 7.25 -2.82 13.47
C VAL A 55 6.17 -3.73 12.90
N ALA A 56 6.53 -4.88 12.33
CA ALA A 56 5.57 -5.84 11.79
C ALA A 56 4.59 -6.38 12.85
N ARG A 57 5.07 -6.58 14.09
CA ARG A 57 4.23 -6.98 15.22
C ARG A 57 3.22 -5.89 15.60
N LEU A 58 3.68 -4.64 15.69
CA LEU A 58 2.88 -3.49 16.13
C LEU A 58 1.89 -3.01 15.06
N SER A 59 2.29 -3.01 13.79
CA SER A 59 1.43 -2.57 12.68
C SER A 59 0.36 -3.60 12.30
N GLY A 60 0.44 -4.82 12.87
CA GLY A 60 -0.10 -6.01 12.24
C GLY A 60 0.70 -6.34 10.97
N ALA A 61 0.83 -7.62 10.65
CA ALA A 61 1.39 -8.01 9.36
C ALA A 61 0.39 -7.60 8.27
N ARG A 62 0.56 -6.39 7.73
CA ARG A 62 -0.12 -5.99 6.49
C ARG A 62 0.73 -6.51 5.34
N ASP A 63 0.14 -7.29 4.46
CA ASP A 63 0.80 -7.64 3.21
C ASP A 63 1.18 -6.37 2.45
N PRO A 64 2.25 -6.41 1.63
CA PRO A 64 2.57 -5.30 0.75
C PRO A 64 1.34 -4.88 -0.06
N LEU A 65 1.04 -3.57 -0.07
CA LEU A 65 -0.10 -3.07 -0.82
C LEU A 65 0.06 -3.39 -2.30
N THR A 66 -0.97 -3.97 -2.90
CA THR A 66 -1.07 -4.03 -4.35
C THR A 66 -1.35 -2.63 -4.90
N LEU A 67 -1.15 -2.44 -6.21
CA LEU A 67 -1.50 -1.16 -6.84
C LEU A 67 -2.99 -0.81 -6.66
N THR A 68 -3.87 -1.82 -6.67
CA THR A 68 -5.30 -1.66 -6.39
C THR A 68 -5.56 -1.22 -4.95
N ASP A 69 -4.82 -1.76 -3.97
CA ASP A 69 -4.95 -1.34 -2.57
C ASP A 69 -4.51 0.11 -2.38
N VAL A 70 -3.41 0.51 -3.04
CA VAL A 70 -2.96 1.91 -3.03
C VAL A 70 -4.05 2.84 -3.56
N TYR A 71 -4.66 2.51 -4.70
CA TYR A 71 -5.74 3.33 -5.25
C TYR A 71 -6.97 3.40 -4.34
N ARG A 72 -7.36 2.27 -3.74
CA ARG A 72 -8.46 2.23 -2.77
C ARG A 72 -8.18 3.13 -1.57
N GLU A 73 -6.98 3.04 -1.01
CA GLU A 73 -6.57 3.87 0.14
C GLU A 73 -6.50 5.36 -0.21
N MET A 74 -6.08 5.70 -1.43
CA MET A 74 -6.12 7.10 -1.91
C MET A 74 -7.55 7.65 -1.97
N LEU A 75 -8.49 6.88 -2.53
CA LEU A 75 -9.90 7.28 -2.60
C LEU A 75 -10.53 7.39 -1.21
N ASN A 76 -10.25 6.43 -0.32
CA ASN A 76 -10.71 6.48 1.07
C ASN A 76 -10.17 7.72 1.80
N THR A 77 -8.88 8.02 1.62
CA THR A 77 -8.24 9.20 2.23
C THR A 77 -8.83 10.50 1.70
N ALA A 78 -9.12 10.58 0.40
CA ALA A 78 -9.79 11.74 -0.19
C ALA A 78 -11.20 11.91 0.37
N GLY A 79 -11.98 10.83 0.49
CA GLY A 79 -13.30 10.87 1.12
C GLY A 79 -13.25 11.39 2.56
N LEU A 80 -12.27 10.93 3.35
CA LEU A 80 -12.06 11.43 4.72
C LEU A 80 -11.68 12.91 4.75
N ALA A 81 -10.81 13.36 3.85
CA ALA A 81 -10.42 14.77 3.76
C ALA A 81 -11.61 15.67 3.42
N VAL A 82 -12.43 15.26 2.44
CA VAL A 82 -13.68 15.95 2.06
C VAL A 82 -14.65 15.99 3.24
N ALA A 83 -14.93 14.85 3.87
CA ALA A 83 -15.85 14.80 5.01
C ALA A 83 -15.38 15.69 6.17
N TRP A 84 -14.07 15.71 6.45
CA TRP A 84 -13.50 16.56 7.49
C TRP A 84 -13.60 18.06 7.16
N ARG A 85 -13.34 18.43 5.90
CA ARG A 85 -13.54 19.79 5.40
C ARG A 85 -15.00 20.21 5.58
N ASP A 86 -15.96 19.36 5.22
CA ASP A 86 -17.39 19.67 5.30
C ASP A 86 -17.86 19.86 6.75
N VAL A 87 -17.34 19.05 7.69
CA VAL A 87 -17.58 19.25 9.13
C VAL A 87 -17.05 20.61 9.59
N LEU A 88 -15.85 21.00 9.16
CA LEU A 88 -15.27 22.29 9.52
C LEU A 88 -15.97 23.47 8.84
N GLU A 89 -16.47 23.30 7.61
CA GLU A 89 -17.31 24.28 6.91
C GLU A 89 -18.56 24.60 7.73
N GLN A 90 -19.25 23.58 8.22
CA GLN A 90 -20.44 23.75 9.07
C GLN A 90 -20.08 24.50 10.36
N ARG A 91 -18.96 24.16 10.99
CA ARG A 91 -18.50 24.83 12.22
C ARG A 91 -18.14 26.29 12.00
N VAL A 92 -17.43 26.60 10.90
CA VAL A 92 -17.07 27.98 10.55
C VAL A 92 -18.31 28.79 10.17
N SER A 93 -19.25 28.21 9.41
CA SER A 93 -20.50 28.88 9.02
C SER A 93 -21.40 29.22 10.21
N ALA A 94 -21.25 28.51 11.33
CA ALA A 94 -21.98 28.77 12.57
C ALA A 94 -21.30 29.82 13.48
N LEU A 95 -20.18 30.42 13.06
CA LEU A 95 -19.49 31.46 13.84
C LEU A 95 -20.10 32.83 13.57
N ASP A 96 -20.39 33.57 14.64
CA ASP A 96 -20.76 34.99 14.53
C ASP A 96 -19.53 35.89 14.24
N GLU A 97 -18.36 35.48 14.75
CA GLU A 97 -17.09 36.18 14.59
C GLU A 97 -15.95 35.20 14.26
N TYR A 98 -15.08 35.57 13.32
CA TYR A 98 -14.00 34.71 12.80
C TYR A 98 -12.64 34.94 13.48
N ALA A 99 -12.49 36.02 14.23
CA ALA A 99 -11.30 36.38 14.99
C ALA A 99 -11.73 36.97 16.34
N GLY A 100 -10.81 36.97 17.32
CA GLY A 100 -11.05 37.55 18.64
C GLY A 100 -9.76 37.89 19.36
N MET A 101 -9.85 38.67 20.43
CA MET A 101 -8.71 39.03 21.26
C MET A 101 -8.23 37.84 22.09
N ASN A 102 -6.92 37.60 22.11
CA ASN A 102 -6.31 36.62 23.01
C ASN A 102 -6.01 37.23 24.40
N GLY A 103 -5.51 36.41 25.33
CA GLY A 103 -5.24 36.81 26.71
C GLY A 103 -4.18 37.91 26.90
N ILE A 104 -3.50 38.34 25.82
CA ILE A 104 -2.51 39.43 25.84
C ILE A 104 -2.94 40.63 24.98
N GLY A 105 -4.21 40.66 24.54
CA GLY A 105 -4.78 41.80 23.81
C GLY A 105 -4.41 41.89 22.34
N SER A 106 -3.93 40.81 21.72
CA SER A 106 -3.75 40.75 20.26
C SER A 106 -4.90 39.99 19.60
N GLU A 107 -5.35 40.48 18.45
CA GLU A 107 -6.34 39.80 17.61
C GLU A 107 -5.79 38.48 17.04
N GLN A 108 -6.57 37.41 17.12
CA GLN A 108 -6.21 36.09 16.65
C GLN A 108 -7.39 35.41 15.96
N VAL A 109 -7.12 34.80 14.80
CA VAL A 109 -8.10 33.99 14.06
C VAL A 109 -8.52 32.79 14.90
N ARG A 110 -9.82 32.48 14.92
CA ARG A 110 -10.35 31.33 15.65
C ARG A 110 -9.77 30.03 15.08
N ALA A 111 -9.48 29.09 15.97
CA ALA A 111 -8.87 27.80 15.60
C ALA A 111 -9.69 27.05 14.54
N ASP A 112 -11.02 27.11 14.59
CA ASP A 112 -11.91 26.48 13.62
C ASP A 112 -11.72 27.04 12.21
N VAL A 113 -11.51 28.35 12.06
CA VAL A 113 -11.24 29.01 10.77
C VAL A 113 -9.88 28.57 10.22
N ALA A 114 -8.85 28.52 11.06
CA ALA A 114 -7.53 28.05 10.67
C ALA A 114 -7.51 26.54 10.32
N LEU A 115 -8.32 25.73 11.01
CA LEU A 115 -8.47 24.30 10.71
C LEU A 115 -9.22 24.10 9.39
N PHE A 116 -10.25 24.90 9.13
CA PHE A 116 -11.02 24.85 7.90
C PHE A 116 -10.16 25.19 6.68
N GLU A 117 -9.39 26.28 6.74
CA GLU A 117 -8.45 26.65 5.66
C GLU A 117 -7.46 25.51 5.36
N ARG A 118 -6.89 24.89 6.40
CA ARG A 118 -5.98 23.74 6.23
C ARG A 118 -6.69 22.51 5.66
N ALA A 119 -7.95 22.30 6.00
CA ALA A 119 -8.74 21.20 5.45
C ALA A 119 -9.07 21.44 3.97
N MET A 120 -9.38 22.70 3.60
CA MET A 120 -9.56 23.12 2.20
C MET A 120 -8.30 22.85 1.38
N ASP A 121 -7.14 23.32 1.83
CA ASP A 121 -5.85 23.12 1.14
C ASP A 121 -5.49 21.63 0.98
N ARG A 122 -5.65 20.83 2.04
CA ARG A 122 -5.40 19.38 1.99
C ARG A 122 -6.36 18.66 1.06
N THR A 123 -7.63 19.05 1.07
CA THR A 123 -8.66 18.47 0.19
C THR A 123 -8.35 18.80 -1.27
N ALA A 124 -7.98 20.05 -1.58
CA ALA A 124 -7.58 20.43 -2.94
C ALA A 124 -6.38 19.60 -3.42
N LYS A 125 -5.35 19.43 -2.58
CA LYS A 125 -4.15 18.65 -2.90
C LYS A 125 -4.44 17.17 -3.17
N VAL A 126 -5.25 16.51 -2.34
CA VAL A 126 -5.55 15.08 -2.54
C VAL A 126 -6.41 14.86 -3.79
N LEU A 127 -7.37 15.75 -4.05
CA LEU A 127 -8.22 15.68 -5.24
C LEU A 127 -7.42 15.97 -6.53
N GLU A 128 -6.50 16.93 -6.48
CA GLU A 128 -5.58 17.22 -7.59
C GLU A 128 -4.68 16.00 -7.91
N LEU A 129 -4.14 15.33 -6.88
CA LEU A 129 -3.34 14.11 -7.06
C LEU A 129 -4.15 13.00 -7.73
N ILE A 130 -5.40 12.81 -7.31
CA ILE A 130 -6.30 11.81 -7.92
C ILE A 130 -6.57 12.17 -9.39
N ALA A 131 -6.91 13.42 -9.68
CA ALA A 131 -7.18 13.87 -11.03
C ALA A 131 -5.96 13.72 -11.96
N ARG A 132 -4.75 14.07 -11.48
CA ARG A 132 -3.51 13.92 -12.24
C ARG A 132 -3.12 12.48 -12.55
N LEU A 133 -3.44 11.56 -11.65
CA LEU A 133 -3.08 10.15 -11.81
C LEU A 133 -3.99 9.40 -12.79
N ASP A 134 -5.04 10.07 -13.32
CA ASP A 134 -6.03 9.49 -14.21
C ASP A 134 -6.56 8.16 -13.65
N LEU A 135 -6.89 8.20 -12.34
CA LEU A 135 -7.25 7.01 -11.57
C LEU A 135 -8.50 6.34 -12.14
N ASP A 136 -9.42 7.10 -12.72
CA ASP A 136 -10.61 6.58 -13.36
C ASP A 136 -10.26 5.68 -14.56
N THR A 137 -9.37 6.14 -15.45
CA THR A 137 -8.91 5.34 -16.59
C THR A 137 -8.20 4.08 -16.12
N ARG A 138 -7.30 4.20 -15.13
CA ARG A 138 -6.54 3.06 -14.61
C ARG A 138 -7.43 2.06 -13.88
N MET A 139 -8.40 2.52 -13.09
CA MET A 139 -9.33 1.65 -12.37
C MET A 139 -10.30 0.97 -13.32
N THR A 140 -10.75 1.68 -14.36
CA THR A 140 -11.56 1.09 -15.44
C THR A 140 -10.77 0.02 -16.18
N GLN A 141 -9.50 0.28 -16.52
CA GLN A 141 -8.61 -0.71 -17.14
C GLN A 141 -8.39 -1.94 -16.25
N ILE A 142 -8.14 -1.76 -14.94
CA ILE A 142 -7.97 -2.86 -13.99
C ILE A 142 -9.26 -3.69 -13.91
N SER A 143 -10.41 -3.02 -13.80
CA SER A 143 -11.72 -3.70 -13.73
C SER A 143 -12.02 -4.48 -15.01
N ALA A 144 -11.72 -3.91 -16.18
CA ALA A 144 -11.85 -4.58 -17.47
C ALA A 144 -10.90 -5.79 -17.59
N GLN A 145 -9.64 -5.65 -17.15
CA GLN A 145 -8.67 -6.73 -17.19
C GLN A 145 -9.06 -7.89 -16.26
N GLN A 146 -9.62 -7.59 -15.09
CA GLN A 146 -10.19 -8.60 -14.18
C GLN A 146 -11.40 -9.30 -14.81
N GLY A 147 -12.32 -8.56 -15.43
CA GLY A 147 -13.45 -9.12 -16.16
C GLY A 147 -13.00 -10.08 -17.27
N GLU A 148 -11.98 -9.71 -18.04
CA GLU A 148 -11.42 -10.56 -19.10
C GLU A 148 -10.71 -11.80 -18.54
N GLN A 149 -10.03 -11.68 -17.39
CA GLN A 149 -9.42 -12.84 -16.72
C GLN A 149 -10.48 -13.85 -16.26
N VAL A 150 -11.57 -13.37 -15.65
CA VAL A 150 -12.69 -14.23 -15.22
C VAL A 150 -13.36 -14.87 -16.44
N ALA A 151 -13.63 -14.11 -17.51
CA ALA A 151 -14.21 -14.64 -18.74
C ALA A 151 -13.33 -15.72 -19.37
N ARG A 152 -12.02 -15.51 -19.42
CA ARG A 152 -11.06 -16.54 -19.89
C ARG A 152 -11.07 -17.79 -19.01
N ALA A 153 -11.09 -17.64 -17.69
CA ALA A 153 -11.13 -18.77 -16.78
C ALA A 153 -12.41 -19.59 -16.93
N LEU A 154 -13.55 -18.93 -17.11
CA LEU A 154 -14.85 -19.58 -17.36
C LEU A 154 -14.85 -20.34 -18.69
N ARG A 155 -14.38 -19.72 -19.78
CA ARG A 155 -14.24 -20.38 -21.10
C ARG A 155 -13.35 -21.62 -21.03
N ALA A 156 -12.17 -21.49 -20.43
CA ALA A 156 -11.25 -22.61 -20.24
C ALA A 156 -11.84 -23.72 -19.36
N GLY A 157 -12.63 -23.36 -18.34
CA GLY A 157 -13.37 -24.33 -17.52
C GLY A 157 -14.44 -25.08 -18.31
N MET A 158 -15.20 -24.39 -19.15
CA MET A 158 -16.19 -25.00 -20.04
C MET A 158 -15.55 -25.92 -21.08
N ASP A 159 -14.37 -25.53 -21.60
CA ASP A 159 -13.55 -26.38 -22.48
C ASP A 159 -13.15 -27.67 -21.78
N ALA A 160 -12.57 -27.55 -20.58
CA ALA A 160 -12.11 -28.69 -19.80
C ALA A 160 -13.26 -29.62 -19.36
N ALA A 161 -14.45 -29.08 -19.14
CA ALA A 161 -15.66 -29.84 -18.83
C ALA A 161 -16.30 -30.51 -20.07
N GLY A 162 -15.76 -30.27 -21.28
CA GLY A 162 -16.22 -30.93 -22.50
C GLY A 162 -17.59 -30.45 -22.99
N LEU A 163 -18.01 -29.22 -22.65
CA LEU A 163 -19.28 -28.68 -23.12
C LEU A 163 -19.26 -28.54 -24.65
N SER A 164 -20.37 -28.91 -25.29
CA SER A 164 -20.59 -28.66 -26.72
C SER A 164 -20.75 -27.17 -27.02
N THR A 165 -20.58 -26.77 -28.28
CA THR A 165 -20.71 -25.35 -28.71
C THR A 165 -22.04 -24.73 -28.27
N GLY A 166 -23.16 -25.43 -28.47
CA GLY A 166 -24.48 -24.92 -28.06
C GLY A 166 -24.65 -24.80 -26.54
N GLN A 167 -24.02 -25.68 -25.75
CA GLN A 167 -24.04 -25.57 -24.28
C GLN A 167 -23.20 -24.39 -23.79
N ARG A 168 -22.09 -24.08 -24.46
CA ARG A 168 -21.26 -22.90 -24.15
C ARG A 168 -22.00 -21.61 -24.44
N GLU A 169 -22.61 -21.50 -25.62
CA GLU A 169 -23.39 -20.33 -26.01
C GLU A 169 -24.55 -20.08 -25.02
N ALA A 170 -25.25 -21.15 -24.63
CA ALA A 170 -26.30 -21.05 -23.62
C ALA A 170 -25.78 -20.62 -22.24
N ALA A 171 -24.63 -21.17 -21.81
CA ALA A 171 -24.00 -20.79 -20.55
C ALA A 171 -23.52 -19.34 -20.55
N GLU A 172 -22.88 -18.88 -21.63
CA GLU A 172 -22.45 -17.49 -21.79
C GLU A 172 -23.64 -16.52 -21.79
N ALA A 173 -24.71 -16.84 -22.51
CA ALA A 173 -25.94 -16.04 -22.51
C ALA A 173 -26.56 -15.93 -21.10
N ALA A 174 -26.62 -17.05 -20.36
CA ALA A 174 -27.13 -17.08 -19.00
C ALA A 174 -26.25 -16.25 -18.04
N MET A 175 -24.92 -16.34 -18.15
CA MET A 175 -23.99 -15.55 -17.34
C MET A 175 -24.14 -14.05 -17.59
N VAL A 176 -24.31 -13.62 -18.85
CA VAL A 176 -24.56 -12.21 -19.19
C VAL A 176 -25.87 -11.71 -18.59
N ALA A 177 -26.94 -12.51 -18.66
CA ALA A 177 -28.23 -12.16 -18.06
C ALA A 177 -28.10 -11.97 -16.54
N GLU A 178 -27.37 -12.87 -15.87
CA GLU A 178 -27.16 -12.83 -14.44
C GLU A 178 -26.27 -11.65 -14.00
N LEU A 179 -25.21 -11.34 -14.75
CA LEU A 179 -24.36 -10.17 -14.50
C LEU A 179 -25.16 -8.87 -14.60
N ARG A 180 -26.08 -8.75 -15.57
CA ARG A 180 -26.98 -7.58 -15.67
C ARG A 180 -27.94 -7.49 -14.49
N ARG A 181 -28.49 -8.62 -14.05
CA ARG A 181 -29.40 -8.70 -12.89
C ARG A 181 -28.71 -8.22 -11.61
N ILE A 182 -27.47 -8.66 -11.38
CA ILE A 182 -26.67 -8.28 -10.22
C ILE A 182 -26.19 -6.82 -10.32
N GLY A 183 -25.77 -6.38 -11.51
CA GLY A 183 -25.24 -5.04 -11.75
C GLY A 183 -26.29 -3.92 -11.72
N GLY A 184 -27.53 -4.20 -12.11
CA GLY A 184 -28.64 -3.23 -12.10
C GLY A 184 -29.38 -3.10 -10.76
N ALA A 185 -28.98 -3.85 -9.73
CA ALA A 185 -29.63 -3.85 -8.41
C ALA A 185 -28.99 -2.91 -7.39
N ARG A 186 -28.27 -1.86 -7.84
CA ARG A 186 -27.66 -0.83 -6.98
C ARG A 186 -28.28 0.53 -7.22
#